data_AF-A0A7C2RPK9-F1
#
_entry.id   AF-A0A7C2RPK9-F1
#
_cell.length_a   1.000
_cell.length_b   1.000
_cell.length_c   1.000
_cell.angle_alpha   90.00
_cell.angle_beta   90.00
_cell.angle_gamma   90.00
#
_symmetry.space_group_name_H-M   'P 1'
#
loop_
_entity.id
_entity.type
_entity.pdbx_description
1 polymer ?
#
loop_
_entity_poly.entity_id
_entity_poly.type
_entity_poly.pdbx_seq_one_letter_code
_entity_poly.pdbx_strand_id
1 'polypeptide(L)' 'MISIIIAVIATLGTLFVLLAAVGILRMPDTYLRMAVTTKAATLGIGLILIAAAIYFYDFSTTTRV' A
#
# COMPACT_ATOMS: atom_id res chain seq x y z
N MET A 1 8.53 0.70 20.71
CA MET A 1 8.27 -0.62 20.07
C MET A 1 7.23 -0.49 18.94
N ILE A 2 6.06 0.12 19.19
CA ILE A 2 5.03 0.39 18.17
C ILE A 2 5.55 1.18 16.95
N SER A 3 6.44 2.14 17.15
CA SER A 3 7.02 2.95 16.07
C SER A 3 7.85 2.13 15.07
N ILE A 4 8.58 1.10 15.53
CA ILE A 4 9.31 0.17 14.65
C ILE A 4 8.33 -0.65 13.80
N ILE A 5 7.22 -1.10 14.41
CA ILE A 5 6.21 -1.91 13.72
C ILE A 5 5.53 -1.08 12.61
N ILE A 6 5.17 0.16 12.91
CA ILE A 6 4.61 1.10 11.91
C ILE A 6 5.60 1.34 10.78
N ALA A 7 6.88 1.57 11.10
CA ALA A 7 7.92 1.78 10.09
C ALA A 7 8.07 0.57 9.16
N VAL A 8 8.06 -0.65 9.69
CA VAL A 8 8.15 -1.89 8.88
C VAL A 8 6.92 -2.04 7.97
N ILE A 9 5.72 -1.83 8.50
CA ILE A 9 4.47 -1.95 7.72
C ILE A 9 4.40 -0.87 6.62
N ALA A 10 4.77 0.38 6.93
CA ALA A 10 4.81 1.46 5.95
C ALA A 10 5.86 1.22 4.87
N THR A 11 7.03 0.67 5.23
CA THR A 11 8.09 0.32 4.26
C THR A 11 7.62 -0.82 3.34
N LEU A 12 6.95 -1.83 3.87
CA LEU A 12 6.35 -2.89 3.04
C LEU A 12 5.27 -2.32 2.10
N GLY A 13 4.37 -1.49 2.61
CA GLY A 13 3.32 -0.86 1.80
C GLY A 13 3.89 -0.03 0.65
N THR A 14 4.92 0.77 0.90
CA THR A 14 5.62 1.55 -0.14
C THR A 14 6.36 0.67 -1.15
N LEU A 15 6.97 -0.44 -0.74
CA LEU A 15 7.57 -1.41 -1.66
C LEU A 15 6.52 -2.02 -2.60
N PHE A 16 5.32 -2.33 -2.12
CA PHE A 16 4.22 -2.84 -2.95
C PHE A 16 3.73 -1.78 -3.96
N VAL A 17 3.66 -0.51 -3.57
CA VAL A 17 3.32 0.60 -4.49
C VAL A 17 4.40 0.77 -5.56
N LEU A 18 5.68 0.63 -5.19
CA LEU A 18 6.80 0.66 -6.14
C LEU A 18 6.70 -0.52 -7.12
N LEU A 19 6.39 -1.72 -6.63
CA LEU A 19 6.12 -2.90 -7.46
C LEU A 19 4.94 -2.70 -8.42
N ALA A 20 3.88 -2.00 -8.00
CA ALA A 20 2.76 -1.65 -8.86
C ALA A 20 3.19 -0.73 -10.01
N ALA A 21 4.01 0.29 -9.71
CA ALA A 21 4.57 1.19 -10.72
C ALA A 21 5.48 0.46 -11.73
N VAL A 22 6.32 -0.46 -11.24
CA VAL A 22 7.17 -1.30 -12.11
C VAL A 22 6.32 -2.26 -12.95
N GLY A 23 5.23 -2.80 -12.39
CA GLY A 23 4.27 -3.66 -13.09
C GLY A 23 3.63 -2.99 -14.31
N ILE A 24 3.34 -1.67 -14.23
CA ILE A 24 2.88 -0.87 -15.38
C ILE A 24 3.90 -0.87 -16.50
N LEU A 25 5.16 -0.60 -16.16
CA LEU A 25 6.20 -0.37 -17.16
C LEU A 25 6.56 -1.66 -17.91
N ARG A 26 6.50 -2.81 -17.22
CA ARG A 26 7.02 -4.08 -17.72
C ARG A 26 6.04 -4.91 -18.53
N MET A 27 4.74 -4.63 -18.41
CA MET A 27 3.71 -5.44 -19.09
C MET A 27 3.39 -4.92 -20.49
N PRO A 28 3.27 -5.82 -21.49
CA PRO A 28 3.12 -5.44 -22.90
C PRO A 28 1.67 -5.07 -23.29
N ASP A 29 0.66 -5.49 -22.52
CA ASP A 29 -0.76 -5.30 -22.84
C ASP A 29 -1.48 -4.42 -21.79
N THR A 30 -2.42 -3.58 -22.24
CA THR A 30 -3.19 -2.65 -21.38
C THR A 30 -4.06 -3.36 -20.34
N TYR A 31 -4.69 -4.48 -20.67
CA TYR A 31 -5.49 -5.26 -19.73
C TYR A 31 -4.61 -5.93 -18.67
N LEU A 32 -3.45 -6.44 -19.10
CA LEU A 32 -2.48 -7.08 -18.21
C LEU A 32 -1.84 -6.05 -17.27
N ARG A 33 -1.57 -4.83 -17.75
CA ARG A 33 -1.19 -3.67 -16.92
C ARG A 33 -2.25 -3.37 -15.87
N MET A 34 -3.54 -3.31 -16.24
CA MET A 34 -4.63 -3.03 -15.30
C MET A 34 -4.80 -4.12 -14.23
N ALA A 35 -4.73 -5.40 -14.59
CA ALA A 35 -4.92 -6.49 -13.62
C ALA A 35 -3.78 -6.57 -12.60
N VAL A 36 -2.54 -6.32 -13.03
CA VAL A 36 -1.37 -6.42 -12.15
C VAL A 36 -1.18 -5.17 -11.31
N THR A 37 -1.49 -4.00 -11.85
CA THR A 37 -1.52 -2.76 -11.06
C THR A 37 -2.56 -2.78 -9.99
N THR A 38 -3.80 -3.17 -10.30
CA THR A 38 -4.88 -3.18 -9.31
C THR A 38 -4.55 -4.13 -8.16
N LYS A 39 -3.98 -5.31 -8.44
CA LYS A 39 -3.61 -6.28 -7.39
C LYS A 39 -2.43 -5.82 -6.52
N ALA A 40 -1.40 -5.23 -7.12
CA ALA A 40 -0.24 -4.71 -6.38
C ALA A 40 -0.56 -3.41 -5.62
N ALA A 41 -1.33 -2.51 -6.24
CA ALA A 41 -1.71 -1.23 -5.65
C ALA A 41 -2.71 -1.39 -4.50
N THR A 42 -3.71 -2.27 -4.62
CA THR A 42 -4.68 -2.51 -3.53
C THR A 42 -4.00 -3.08 -2.29
N LEU A 43 -3.07 -4.03 -2.44
CA LEU A 43 -2.28 -4.54 -1.32
C LEU A 43 -1.37 -3.47 -0.72
N GLY A 44 -0.68 -2.68 -1.55
CA GLY A 44 0.22 -1.62 -1.09
C GLY A 44 -0.51 -0.50 -0.33
N ILE A 45 -1.61 -0.01 -0.90
CA ILE A 45 -2.46 1.01 -0.26
C ILE A 45 -3.07 0.44 1.02
N GLY A 46 -3.59 -0.79 1.02
CA GLY A 46 -4.14 -1.43 2.22
C GLY A 46 -3.14 -1.51 3.38
N LEU A 47 -1.89 -1.87 3.11
CA LEU A 47 -0.80 -1.88 4.11
C LEU A 47 -0.50 -0.47 4.65
N ILE A 48 -0.48 0.54 3.78
CA ILE A 48 -0.26 1.94 4.18
C ILE A 48 -1.41 2.46 5.05
N LEU A 49 -2.66 2.14 4.71
CA LEU A 49 -3.82 2.54 5.50
C LEU A 49 -3.83 1.89 6.88
N ILE A 50 -3.45 0.61 6.98
CA ILE A 50 -3.30 -0.07 8.28
C ILE A 50 -2.18 0.58 9.10
N ALA A 51 -1.05 0.93 8.49
CA ALA A 51 0.02 1.65 9.18
C ALA A 51 -0.45 3.03 9.68
N ALA A 52 -1.22 3.76 8.88
CA ALA A 52 -1.78 5.06 9.25
C ALA A 52 -2.78 4.93 10.41
N ALA A 53 -3.66 3.92 10.39
CA ALA A 53 -4.60 3.66 11.48
C ALA A 53 -3.89 3.36 12.80
N ILE A 54 -2.80 2.59 12.76
CA ILE A 54 -1.99 2.27 13.96
C ILE A 54 -1.18 3.49 14.43
N TYR A 55 -0.73 4.36 13.51
CA TYR A 55 0.03 5.56 13.86
C TYR A 55 -0.82 6.61 14.57
N PHE A 56 -2.03 6.90 14.05
CA PHE A 56 -2.87 7.93 14.62
C PHE A 56 -3.60 7.48 15.89
N TYR A 57 -3.90 6.18 16.03
CA TYR A 57 -4.55 5.58 17.21
C TYR A 57 -5.76 6.36 17.75
N ASP A 58 -6.42 7.13 16.88
CA ASP A 58 -7.55 8.01 17.20
C ASP A 58 -8.74 7.56 16.35
N PHE A 59 -9.82 7.16 17.03
CA PHE A 59 -11.05 6.66 16.43
C PHE A 59 -11.64 7.64 15.40
N SER A 60 -11.41 8.95 15.57
CA SER A 60 -11.88 9.97 14.64
C SER A 60 -11.18 9.93 13.28
N THR A 61 -9.90 9.55 13.26
CA THR A 61 -9.10 9.44 12.01
C THR A 61 -9.28 8.10 11.30
N THR A 62 -9.45 7.01 12.04
CA THR A 62 -9.64 5.66 11.48
C THR A 62 -10.98 5.51 10.75
N THR A 63 -12.05 6.19 11.19
CA THR A 63 -13.39 6.07 10.56
C THR A 63 -13.52 6.87 9.25
N ARG A 64 -12.60 7.80 8.96
CA ARG A 64 -12.67 8.68 7.77
C ARG A 64 -11.90 8.13 6.56
N VAL A 65 -11.15 7.05 6.75
CA VAL A 65 -10.35 6.34 5.74
C VAL A 65 -11.12 5.12 5.28
#